data_AF-R0KRM3-F1
#
_entry.id   AF-R0KRM3-F1
#
_cell.length_a   1.000
_cell.length_b   1.000
_cell.length_c   1.000
_cell.angle_alpha   90.00
_cell.angle_beta   90.00
_cell.angle_gamma   90.00
#
_symmetry.space_group_name_H-M   'P 1'
#
loop_
_entity.id
_entity.type
_entity.pdbx_description
1 polymer ?
#
loop_
_entity_poly.entity_id
_entity_poly.type
_entity_poly.pdbx_seq_one_letter_code
_entity_poly.pdbx_strand_id
1 'polypeptide(L)'
;TPSPPPTRRGRGLRTTITHNEAIPDSNSASPAPQKSSSKLPAHYHLAQTVPSPFAGTLEASLDAVLEFSRMYGSISGVSRVVSTLLEAVDPQTNWSEVLDGLDSSSTTTTTTTTTTTTKSSSSSLQGLLLSPRYIISELFFLVTRTLLPEQIAENRAALARLYDRKKQLAIRLLLRYDMLRERKVEAGAYQHHYRDMPLAVASLPPPLLRECDGITGTSATATATMATATAMAPPPIPAAYPDKYPFRRPLMPNIIATLIAAPRGGFTTHGVRERMKHHITELDGYLVLGDEQVEGWSIEKLKMKTCVALLYWQWLRRNNGVLEDMEVCGWEELEGRADECEWFADEVRRAAAGSGGKK
;
A
#
# COMPACT_ATOMS: atom_id res chain seq x y z
N THR A 1 52.99 33.74 8.22
CA THR A 1 52.86 32.99 6.94
C THR A 1 51.93 31.82 7.16
N PRO A 2 50.69 31.85 6.66
CA PRO A 2 49.73 30.77 6.89
C PRO A 2 49.97 29.60 5.92
N SER A 3 49.90 28.36 6.45
CA SER A 3 50.02 27.11 5.69
C SER A 3 48.87 26.91 4.71
N PRO A 4 49.12 26.30 3.53
CA PRO A 4 48.06 26.00 2.57
C PRO A 4 47.24 24.77 2.99
N PRO A 5 45.95 24.69 2.59
CA PRO A 5 45.10 23.54 2.89
C PRO A 5 45.38 22.35 1.96
N PRO A 6 45.20 21.10 2.43
CA PRO A 6 45.47 19.92 1.64
C PRO A 6 44.38 19.64 0.59
N THR A 7 44.84 19.43 -0.64
CA THR A 7 44.05 19.07 -1.81
C THR A 7 43.68 17.59 -1.76
N ARG A 8 42.40 17.26 -1.54
CA ARG A 8 41.92 15.86 -1.58
C ARG A 8 41.68 15.42 -3.03
N ARG A 9 42.67 14.72 -3.60
CA ARG A 9 42.54 14.01 -4.89
C ARG A 9 41.58 12.83 -4.75
N GLY A 10 40.59 12.79 -5.64
CA GLY A 10 39.76 11.61 -5.86
C GLY A 10 40.57 10.47 -6.47
N ARG A 11 40.21 9.23 -6.10
CA ARG A 11 40.61 8.03 -6.82
C ARG A 11 39.48 7.01 -6.75
N GLY A 12 38.77 6.86 -7.86
CA GLY A 12 37.87 5.74 -8.09
C GLY A 12 38.67 4.45 -8.24
N LEU A 13 38.27 3.43 -7.50
CA LEU A 13 38.71 2.05 -7.72
C LEU A 13 37.54 1.32 -8.38
N ARG A 14 37.73 1.03 -9.66
CA ARG A 14 36.87 0.23 -10.53
C ARG A 14 37.37 -1.21 -10.44
N THR A 15 36.64 -2.08 -9.76
CA THR A 15 36.96 -3.50 -9.69
C THR A 15 36.45 -4.18 -10.95
N THR A 16 37.37 -4.55 -11.83
CA THR A 16 37.16 -5.46 -12.96
C THR A 16 37.09 -6.89 -12.44
N ILE A 17 35.94 -7.54 -12.58
CA ILE A 17 35.80 -8.98 -12.35
C ILE A 17 36.28 -9.69 -13.60
N THR A 18 37.34 -10.47 -13.42
CA THR A 18 37.97 -11.34 -14.42
C THR A 18 37.05 -12.49 -14.79
N HIS A 19 36.88 -12.64 -16.11
CA HIS A 19 36.20 -13.71 -16.81
C HIS A 19 37.05 -14.98 -16.71
N ASN A 20 36.50 -16.08 -16.19
CA ASN A 20 37.14 -17.39 -16.32
C ASN A 20 36.88 -17.94 -17.72
N GLU A 21 37.98 -18.35 -18.34
CA GLU A 21 38.13 -18.94 -19.65
C GLU A 21 38.06 -20.47 -19.49
N ALA A 22 37.11 -21.11 -20.17
CA ALA A 22 37.02 -22.56 -20.25
C ALA A 22 36.92 -22.98 -21.72
N ILE A 23 37.73 -23.98 -22.04
CA ILE A 23 38.12 -24.56 -23.33
C ILE A 23 36.89 -25.13 -24.09
N PRO A 24 36.88 -25.13 -25.44
CA PRO A 24 35.75 -25.59 -26.23
C PRO A 24 35.80 -27.10 -26.47
N ASP A 25 34.75 -27.81 -26.05
CA ASP A 25 34.46 -29.16 -26.56
C ASP A 25 33.44 -29.08 -27.69
N SER A 26 33.91 -29.47 -28.87
CA SER A 26 33.13 -29.76 -30.07
C SER A 26 32.25 -30.99 -29.81
N ASN A 27 30.92 -30.80 -29.73
CA ASN A 27 30.00 -31.90 -29.99
C ASN A 27 28.68 -31.43 -30.61
N SER A 28 28.41 -32.01 -31.76
CA SER A 28 27.24 -31.91 -32.62
C SER A 28 26.00 -32.42 -31.90
N ALA A 29 25.02 -31.55 -31.65
CA ALA A 29 23.69 -31.97 -31.19
C ALA A 29 22.59 -31.05 -31.75
N SER A 30 21.50 -31.70 -32.18
CA SER A 30 20.30 -31.15 -32.82
C SER A 30 19.73 -29.87 -32.18
N PRO A 31 19.09 -28.98 -32.97
CA PRO A 31 18.46 -27.78 -32.44
C PRO A 31 17.26 -28.14 -31.56
N ALA A 32 17.43 -28.01 -30.25
CA ALA A 32 16.32 -28.05 -29.31
C ALA A 32 15.37 -26.87 -29.57
N PRO A 33 14.04 -27.06 -29.41
CA PRO A 33 13.07 -25.99 -29.60
C PRO A 33 13.37 -24.87 -28.61
N GLN A 34 13.79 -23.72 -29.15
CA GLN A 34 13.97 -22.50 -28.39
C GLN A 34 12.62 -22.13 -27.78
N LYS A 35 12.45 -22.41 -26.49
CA LYS A 35 11.38 -21.82 -25.68
C LYS A 35 11.62 -20.32 -25.69
N SER A 36 10.95 -19.61 -26.59
CA SER A 36 10.79 -18.17 -26.51
C SER A 36 10.09 -17.89 -25.19
N SER A 37 10.88 -17.59 -24.16
CA SER A 37 10.35 -16.96 -22.96
C SER A 37 9.64 -15.71 -23.45
N SER A 38 8.31 -15.75 -23.46
CA SER A 38 7.53 -14.56 -23.70
C SER A 38 7.97 -13.59 -22.61
N LYS A 39 8.73 -12.57 -23.00
CA LYS A 39 9.08 -11.47 -22.10
C LYS A 39 7.74 -10.82 -21.80
N LEU A 40 7.09 -11.27 -20.73
CA LEU A 40 5.98 -10.56 -20.13
C LEU A 40 6.43 -9.09 -20.08
N PRO A 41 5.64 -8.15 -20.62
CA PRO A 41 5.99 -6.75 -20.57
C PRO A 41 6.37 -6.42 -19.13
N ALA A 42 7.52 -5.78 -18.94
CA ALA A 42 8.00 -5.41 -17.60
C ALA A 42 7.03 -4.50 -16.84
N HIS A 43 5.98 -4.02 -17.52
CA HIS A 43 4.98 -3.11 -17.01
C HIS A 43 3.58 -3.57 -17.47
N TYR A 44 2.76 -4.01 -16.52
CA TYR A 44 1.31 -4.15 -16.74
C TYR A 44 0.66 -2.84 -16.34
N HIS A 45 0.11 -2.10 -17.30
CA HIS A 45 -0.54 -0.82 -17.06
C HIS A 45 -2.06 -1.02 -17.03
N LEU A 46 -2.64 -1.07 -15.84
CA LEU A 46 -4.07 -0.79 -15.68
C LEU A 46 -4.26 0.72 -15.67
N ALA A 47 -5.28 1.21 -16.39
CA ALA A 47 -5.66 2.62 -16.32
C ALA A 47 -6.12 2.95 -14.89
N GLN A 48 -5.65 4.07 -14.35
CA GLN A 48 -6.08 4.61 -13.06
C GLN A 48 -7.54 5.06 -13.09
N THR A 49 -8.23 4.97 -11.96
CA THR A 49 -9.57 5.55 -11.80
C THR A 49 -9.46 7.06 -11.58
N VAL A 50 -10.18 7.85 -12.38
CA VAL A 50 -10.17 9.33 -12.30
C VAL A 50 -11.60 9.86 -12.30
N PRO A 51 -12.02 10.62 -11.27
CA PRO A 51 -11.26 10.95 -10.05
C PRO A 51 -10.97 9.71 -9.19
N SER A 52 -9.92 9.78 -8.36
CA SER A 52 -9.66 8.75 -7.35
C SER A 52 -10.87 8.65 -6.41
N PRO A 53 -11.33 7.44 -6.06
CA PRO A 53 -12.43 7.27 -5.11
C PRO A 53 -11.96 7.39 -3.65
N PHE A 54 -10.68 7.64 -3.42
CA PHE A 54 -10.09 7.90 -2.12
C PHE A 54 -9.75 9.37 -2.00
N ALA A 55 -10.24 10.00 -0.95
CA ALA A 55 -9.99 11.42 -0.68
C ALA A 55 -8.53 11.64 -0.24
N GLY A 56 -7.93 10.63 0.39
CA GLY A 56 -6.60 10.70 0.98
C GLY A 56 -6.59 11.56 2.22
N THR A 57 -7.62 11.44 3.08
CA THR A 57 -7.70 12.19 4.34
C THR A 57 -7.99 11.27 5.52
N LEU A 58 -7.53 11.71 6.71
CA LEU A 58 -7.79 11.01 7.96
C LEU A 58 -9.30 10.96 8.27
N GLU A 59 -10.03 12.02 7.98
CA GLU A 59 -11.48 12.12 8.22
C GLU A 59 -12.23 11.03 7.45
N ALA A 60 -11.90 10.81 6.17
CA ALA A 60 -12.53 9.75 5.38
C ALA A 60 -12.28 8.36 5.97
N SER A 61 -11.11 8.14 6.58
CA SER A 61 -10.80 6.90 7.30
C SER A 61 -11.62 6.78 8.59
N LEU A 62 -11.76 7.86 9.37
CA LEU A 62 -12.53 7.89 10.61
C LEU A 62 -14.03 7.72 10.37
N ASP A 63 -14.58 8.38 9.35
CA ASP A 63 -15.98 8.23 8.94
C ASP A 63 -16.28 6.77 8.58
N ALA A 64 -15.37 6.09 7.88
CA ALA A 64 -15.53 4.67 7.56
C ALA A 64 -15.50 3.76 8.80
N VAL A 65 -14.67 4.08 9.81
CA VAL A 65 -14.64 3.37 11.10
C VAL A 65 -15.92 3.61 11.90
N LEU A 66 -16.42 4.84 11.94
CA LEU A 66 -17.67 5.19 12.62
C LEU A 66 -18.87 4.55 11.94
N GLU A 67 -18.90 4.49 10.62
CA GLU A 67 -19.94 3.79 9.86
C GLU A 67 -19.90 2.28 10.13
N PHE A 68 -18.71 1.67 10.19
CA PHE A 68 -18.56 0.28 10.63
C PHE A 68 -19.10 0.07 12.05
N SER A 69 -18.80 0.98 12.97
CA SER A 69 -19.35 0.95 14.34
C SER A 69 -20.86 1.08 14.36
N ARG A 70 -21.45 1.91 13.49
CA ARG A 70 -22.90 2.09 13.39
C ARG A 70 -23.58 0.81 12.92
N MET A 71 -22.95 0.09 11.98
CA MET A 71 -23.48 -1.16 11.43
C MET A 71 -23.34 -2.35 12.37
N TYR A 72 -22.19 -2.47 13.05
CA TYR A 72 -21.81 -3.70 13.78
C TYR A 72 -21.62 -3.49 15.29
N GLY A 73 -21.81 -2.28 15.81
CA GLY A 73 -21.52 -1.94 17.21
C GLY A 73 -22.38 -2.66 18.25
N SER A 74 -23.52 -3.24 17.85
CA SER A 74 -24.33 -4.09 18.73
C SER A 74 -23.72 -5.48 18.97
N ILE A 75 -22.72 -5.88 18.19
CA ILE A 75 -22.05 -7.17 18.31
C ILE A 75 -20.95 -7.07 19.36
N SER A 76 -20.94 -8.01 20.31
CA SER A 76 -19.95 -8.06 21.39
C SER A 76 -18.52 -8.08 20.83
N GLY A 77 -17.64 -7.29 21.45
CA GLY A 77 -16.24 -7.14 21.04
C GLY A 77 -16.00 -6.07 19.97
N VAL A 78 -16.98 -5.76 19.11
CA VAL A 78 -16.82 -4.74 18.04
C VAL A 78 -16.51 -3.36 18.63
N SER A 79 -17.17 -2.99 19.73
CA SER A 79 -16.88 -1.72 20.41
C SER A 79 -15.41 -1.61 20.83
N ARG A 80 -14.76 -2.71 21.28
CA ARG A 80 -13.34 -2.70 21.65
C ARG A 80 -12.47 -2.45 20.42
N VAL A 81 -12.75 -3.15 19.32
CA VAL A 81 -12.04 -2.97 18.04
C VAL A 81 -12.16 -1.52 17.56
N VAL A 82 -13.37 -0.96 17.55
CA VAL A 82 -13.62 0.42 17.12
C VAL A 82 -12.91 1.42 18.02
N SER A 83 -13.01 1.29 19.34
CA SER A 83 -12.30 2.16 20.28
C SER A 83 -10.79 2.15 20.01
N THR A 84 -10.19 0.98 19.83
CA THR A 84 -8.76 0.86 19.51
C THR A 84 -8.40 1.45 18.13
N LEU A 85 -9.29 1.38 17.13
CA LEU A 85 -9.08 2.04 15.84
C LEU A 85 -9.14 3.57 15.96
N LEU A 86 -10.00 4.11 16.82
CA LEU A 86 -10.18 5.56 16.99
C LEU A 86 -9.09 6.19 17.89
N GLU A 87 -8.46 5.42 18.76
CA GLU A 87 -7.35 5.86 19.59
C GLU A 87 -6.12 6.31 18.77
N ALA A 88 -5.21 7.01 19.46
CA ALA A 88 -3.89 7.32 18.90
C ALA A 88 -3.13 6.03 18.59
N VAL A 89 -2.30 6.04 17.54
CA VAL A 89 -1.60 4.83 17.11
C VAL A 89 -0.59 4.37 18.17
N ASP A 90 -0.82 3.20 18.74
CA ASP A 90 0.13 2.50 19.61
C ASP A 90 0.77 1.30 18.87
N PRO A 91 2.10 1.31 18.61
CA PRO A 91 2.79 0.19 17.98
C PRO A 91 2.83 -1.10 18.84
N GLN A 92 2.50 -1.02 20.13
CA GLN A 92 2.42 -2.17 21.03
C GLN A 92 1.00 -2.77 21.11
N THR A 93 0.05 -2.27 20.32
CA THR A 93 -1.32 -2.79 20.28
C THR A 93 -1.34 -4.29 19.98
N ASN A 94 -1.83 -5.10 20.91
CA ASN A 94 -2.01 -6.53 20.71
C ASN A 94 -3.31 -6.82 19.95
N TRP A 95 -3.28 -6.68 18.62
CA TRP A 95 -4.44 -6.91 17.77
C TRP A 95 -5.04 -8.31 17.90
N SER A 96 -4.24 -9.33 18.22
CA SER A 96 -4.78 -10.69 18.43
C SER A 96 -5.77 -10.70 19.58
N GLU A 97 -5.38 -10.12 20.73
CA GLU A 97 -6.22 -10.06 21.93
C GLU A 97 -7.45 -9.18 21.72
N VAL A 98 -7.29 -8.07 20.99
CA VAL A 98 -8.42 -7.20 20.61
C VAL A 98 -9.44 -7.98 19.76
N LEU A 99 -8.97 -8.80 18.81
CA LEU A 99 -9.85 -9.63 17.97
C LEU A 99 -10.39 -10.88 18.68
N ASP A 100 -9.70 -11.43 19.70
CA ASP A 100 -10.20 -12.54 20.54
C ASP A 100 -11.53 -12.19 21.23
N GLY A 101 -11.77 -10.89 21.49
CA GLY A 101 -13.04 -10.40 22.04
C GLY A 101 -14.25 -10.65 21.13
N LEU A 102 -14.04 -10.85 19.82
CA LEU A 102 -15.13 -11.13 18.86
C LEU A 102 -15.62 -12.58 18.95
N ASP A 103 -14.73 -13.52 19.28
CA ASP A 103 -15.03 -14.96 19.33
C ASP A 103 -15.86 -15.36 20.57
N SER A 104 -15.73 -14.58 21.66
CA SER A 104 -16.35 -14.83 22.97
C SER A 104 -17.87 -14.64 22.98
N SER A 105 -18.46 -14.11 21.91
CA SER A 105 -19.89 -13.84 21.78
C SER A 105 -20.76 -15.09 21.61
N SER A 106 -20.15 -16.23 21.27
CA SER A 106 -20.87 -17.44 20.84
C SER A 106 -21.41 -18.33 21.98
N THR A 107 -21.00 -18.13 23.23
CA THR A 107 -21.21 -19.14 24.28
C THR A 107 -22.44 -18.94 25.18
N THR A 108 -23.16 -17.81 25.08
CA THR A 108 -24.34 -17.56 25.95
C THR A 108 -25.65 -17.77 25.19
N THR A 109 -25.80 -18.91 24.51
CA THR A 109 -27.14 -19.34 24.06
C THR A 109 -27.70 -20.27 25.13
N THR A 110 -28.37 -19.68 26.13
CA THR A 110 -29.18 -20.41 27.10
C THR A 110 -30.21 -21.24 26.32
N THR A 111 -30.00 -22.55 26.30
CA THR A 111 -30.84 -23.55 25.63
C THR A 111 -32.21 -23.58 26.30
N THR A 112 -33.10 -22.64 25.94
CA THR A 112 -34.51 -22.72 26.29
C THR A 112 -35.22 -23.49 25.19
N THR A 113 -35.20 -24.81 25.34
CA THR A 113 -35.86 -25.79 24.49
C THR A 113 -37.36 -25.47 24.41
N THR A 114 -37.78 -24.73 23.39
CA THR A 114 -39.20 -24.58 23.05
C THR A 114 -39.41 -25.08 21.64
N THR A 115 -39.82 -26.33 21.55
CA THR A 115 -40.25 -27.05 20.36
C THR A 115 -41.49 -26.39 19.75
N THR A 116 -41.31 -25.52 18.76
CA THR A 116 -42.40 -25.11 17.87
C THR A 116 -41.92 -25.07 16.44
N THR A 117 -42.34 -26.08 15.70
CA THR A 117 -42.04 -26.37 14.30
C THR A 117 -42.80 -25.39 13.41
N THR A 118 -42.16 -24.36 12.88
CA THR A 118 -42.73 -23.55 11.81
C THR A 118 -41.62 -23.11 10.87
N LYS A 119 -41.66 -23.61 9.63
CA LYS A 119 -40.68 -23.33 8.56
C LYS A 119 -40.82 -21.87 8.11
N SER A 120 -40.05 -20.97 8.69
CA SER A 120 -39.88 -19.59 8.21
C SER A 120 -38.46 -19.39 7.69
N SER A 121 -38.31 -19.20 6.38
CA SER A 121 -37.06 -19.13 5.63
C SER A 121 -36.20 -17.88 5.89
N SER A 122 -36.66 -16.94 6.72
CA SER A 122 -36.00 -15.64 6.99
C SER A 122 -35.01 -15.67 8.15
N SER A 123 -34.96 -16.74 8.94
CA SER A 123 -34.06 -16.84 10.11
C SER A 123 -32.60 -17.16 9.75
N SER A 124 -32.31 -17.58 8.52
CA SER A 124 -30.96 -18.03 8.14
C SER A 124 -29.94 -16.88 7.99
N LEU A 125 -30.37 -15.72 7.51
CA LEU A 125 -29.48 -14.56 7.33
C LEU A 125 -29.09 -13.92 8.67
N GLN A 126 -30.00 -13.92 9.64
CA GLN A 126 -29.75 -13.34 10.95
C GLN A 126 -28.64 -14.12 11.70
N GLY A 127 -28.62 -15.45 11.60
CA GLY A 127 -27.54 -16.26 12.19
C GLY A 127 -26.16 -16.06 11.52
N LEU A 128 -26.14 -15.76 10.22
CA LEU A 128 -24.90 -15.49 9.47
C LEU A 128 -24.25 -14.17 9.88
N LEU A 129 -25.06 -13.12 10.11
CA LEU A 129 -24.57 -11.79 10.49
C LEU A 129 -23.92 -11.75 11.89
N LEU A 130 -24.25 -12.70 12.77
CA LEU A 130 -23.67 -12.81 14.11
C LEU A 130 -22.42 -13.72 14.17
N SER A 131 -21.97 -14.30 13.05
CA SER A 131 -20.76 -15.14 13.08
C SER A 131 -19.50 -14.29 13.28
N PRO A 132 -18.57 -14.66 14.19
CA PRO A 132 -17.27 -13.98 14.32
C PRO A 132 -16.50 -13.91 12.99
N ARG A 133 -16.61 -14.95 12.16
CA ARG A 133 -16.05 -14.98 10.81
C ARG A 133 -16.56 -13.84 9.93
N TYR A 134 -17.86 -13.56 10.00
CA TYR A 134 -18.49 -12.51 9.21
C TYR A 134 -17.89 -11.14 9.56
N ILE A 135 -17.81 -10.83 10.85
CA ILE A 135 -17.32 -9.55 11.35
C ILE A 135 -15.82 -9.37 11.10
N ILE A 136 -15.01 -10.41 11.30
CA ILE A 136 -13.58 -10.34 10.99
C ILE A 136 -13.36 -10.16 9.47
N SER A 137 -14.19 -10.78 8.62
CA SER A 137 -14.14 -10.59 7.16
C SER A 137 -14.50 -9.16 6.77
N GLU A 138 -15.57 -8.60 7.34
CA GLU A 138 -15.96 -7.21 7.10
C GLU A 138 -14.89 -6.22 7.58
N LEU A 139 -14.29 -6.46 8.76
CA LEU A 139 -13.19 -5.66 9.27
C LEU A 139 -11.96 -5.75 8.36
N PHE A 140 -11.62 -6.96 7.88
CA PHE A 140 -10.52 -7.16 6.94
C PHE A 140 -10.71 -6.33 5.67
N PHE A 141 -11.91 -6.33 5.10
CA PHE A 141 -12.20 -5.56 3.89
C PHE A 141 -12.37 -4.06 4.14
N LEU A 142 -12.86 -3.64 5.31
CA LEU A 142 -12.80 -2.24 5.72
C LEU A 142 -11.35 -1.73 5.68
N VAL A 143 -10.43 -2.48 6.30
CA VAL A 143 -9.02 -2.10 6.37
C VAL A 143 -8.39 -2.12 4.99
N THR A 144 -8.56 -3.19 4.21
CA THR A 144 -7.85 -3.38 2.93
C THR A 144 -8.44 -2.59 1.75
N ARG A 145 -9.75 -2.32 1.74
CA ARG A 145 -10.42 -1.61 0.64
C ARG A 145 -10.70 -0.14 0.93
N THR A 146 -10.58 0.29 2.18
CA THR A 146 -10.86 1.68 2.56
C THR A 146 -9.71 2.27 3.36
N LEU A 147 -9.42 1.76 4.56
CA LEU A 147 -8.51 2.45 5.47
C LEU A 147 -7.06 2.51 4.94
N LEU A 148 -6.52 1.38 4.47
CA LEU A 148 -5.19 1.34 3.87
C LEU A 148 -5.09 2.25 2.63
N PRO A 149 -6.00 2.16 1.63
CA PRO A 149 -6.01 3.09 0.51
C PRO A 149 -6.06 4.58 0.87
N GLU A 150 -6.89 4.99 1.83
CA GLU A 150 -6.96 6.39 2.27
C GLU A 150 -5.62 6.84 2.86
N GLN A 151 -5.03 6.03 3.75
CA GLN A 151 -3.73 6.35 4.35
C GLN A 151 -2.58 6.38 3.33
N ILE A 152 -2.62 5.50 2.32
CA ILE A 152 -1.65 5.50 1.22
C ILE A 152 -1.79 6.78 0.38
N ALA A 153 -3.02 7.18 0.05
CA ALA A 153 -3.29 8.38 -0.74
C ALA A 153 -2.87 9.67 0.00
N GLU A 154 -3.13 9.74 1.30
CA GLU A 154 -2.67 10.81 2.18
C GLU A 154 -1.13 10.89 2.22
N ASN A 155 -0.46 9.76 2.46
CA ASN A 155 1.00 9.69 2.49
C ASN A 155 1.61 10.15 1.15
N ARG A 156 1.04 9.67 0.04
CA ARG A 156 1.43 10.05 -1.32
C ARG A 156 1.35 11.55 -1.55
N ALA A 157 0.27 12.18 -1.09
CA ALA A 157 0.07 13.62 -1.20
C ALA A 157 1.11 14.39 -0.37
N ALA A 158 1.37 13.96 0.87
CA ALA A 158 2.39 14.56 1.73
C ALA A 158 3.80 14.47 1.11
N LEU A 159 4.19 13.30 0.60
CA LEU A 159 5.48 13.11 -0.08
C LEU A 159 5.60 13.95 -1.35
N ALA A 160 4.53 14.09 -2.13
CA ALA A 160 4.54 14.96 -3.31
C ALA A 160 4.83 16.41 -2.91
N ARG A 161 4.17 16.93 -1.86
CA ARG A 161 4.41 18.29 -1.33
C ARG A 161 5.84 18.46 -0.83
N LEU A 162 6.36 17.49 -0.08
CA LEU A 162 7.75 17.46 0.39
C LEU A 162 8.73 17.60 -0.79
N TYR A 163 8.59 16.74 -1.80
CA TYR A 163 9.49 16.73 -2.95
C TYR A 163 9.39 17.98 -3.83
N ASP A 164 8.21 18.58 -3.94
CA ASP A 164 8.02 19.83 -4.68
C ASP A 164 8.62 21.03 -3.93
N ARG A 165 8.48 21.08 -2.58
CA ARG A 165 9.08 22.15 -1.75
C ARG A 165 10.60 22.02 -1.63
N LYS A 166 11.11 20.81 -1.44
CA LYS A 166 12.52 20.54 -1.14
C LYS A 166 13.19 19.70 -2.22
N LYS A 167 13.26 20.26 -3.44
CA LYS A 167 13.81 19.60 -4.64
C LYS A 167 15.27 19.11 -4.47
N GLN A 168 16.04 19.79 -3.63
CA GLN A 168 17.47 19.55 -3.40
C GLN A 168 17.75 18.61 -2.22
N LEU A 169 16.74 17.97 -1.62
CA LEU A 169 16.99 16.98 -0.57
C LEU A 169 17.97 15.92 -1.08
N ALA A 170 19.18 15.97 -0.52
CA ALA A 170 20.26 15.01 -0.74
C ALA A 170 19.97 13.66 -0.08
N ILE A 171 18.92 13.64 0.75
CA ILE A 171 18.29 12.46 1.28
C ILE A 171 17.99 11.49 0.12
N ARG A 172 18.80 10.44 0.04
CA ARG A 172 18.62 9.26 -0.82
C ARG A 172 17.55 8.33 -0.26
N LEU A 173 16.69 8.80 0.63
CA LEU A 173 15.51 8.05 0.96
C LEU A 173 14.63 8.04 -0.27
N LEU A 174 14.48 6.86 -0.84
CA LEU A 174 13.25 6.53 -1.53
C LEU A 174 12.17 6.39 -0.44
N LEU A 175 11.74 7.52 0.14
CA LEU A 175 10.55 7.55 0.98
C LEU A 175 9.42 7.02 0.09
N ARG A 176 8.96 5.82 0.42
CA ARG A 176 7.84 5.18 -0.26
C ARG A 176 6.56 5.66 0.42
N TYR A 177 5.45 5.57 -0.30
CA TYR A 177 4.14 5.80 0.32
C TYR A 177 3.90 4.85 1.51
N ASP A 178 4.52 3.67 1.40
CA ASP A 178 4.50 2.67 2.43
C ASP A 178 5.65 2.80 3.39
N MET A 179 6.52 3.83 3.37
CA MET A 179 7.68 4.11 4.25
C MET A 179 8.56 2.89 4.69
N LEU A 180 8.32 1.69 4.16
CA LEU A 180 8.68 0.39 4.77
C LEU A 180 10.15 0.08 4.48
N ARG A 181 10.81 0.96 3.73
CA ARG A 181 12.18 0.80 3.26
C ARG A 181 13.22 1.35 4.23
N GLU A 182 12.84 2.03 5.29
CA GLU A 182 13.74 2.28 6.44
C GLU A 182 14.05 1.00 7.21
N ARG A 183 13.29 -0.08 7.00
CA ARG A 183 13.53 -1.36 7.69
C ARG A 183 14.77 -2.16 7.20
N LYS A 184 15.61 -1.65 6.29
CA LYS A 184 16.77 -2.42 5.75
C LYS A 184 17.99 -1.59 5.39
N VAL A 185 18.44 -0.70 6.27
CA VAL A 185 19.85 -0.27 6.21
C VAL A 185 20.76 -1.32 6.86
N GLU A 186 20.28 -2.14 7.80
CA GLU A 186 21.09 -3.22 8.39
C GLU A 186 20.30 -4.51 8.67
N ALA A 187 20.76 -5.63 8.11
CA ALA A 187 20.89 -6.97 8.73
C ALA A 187 20.77 -8.11 7.69
N GLY A 188 21.92 -8.61 7.23
CA GLY A 188 22.06 -9.98 6.73
C GLY A 188 22.13 -10.16 5.20
N ALA A 189 23.23 -10.76 4.75
CA ALA A 189 23.57 -11.15 3.38
C ALA A 189 22.56 -12.07 2.65
N TYR A 190 21.39 -12.37 3.25
CA TYR A 190 20.40 -13.30 2.71
C TYR A 190 19.22 -12.63 1.98
N GLN A 191 19.14 -11.30 1.94
CA GLN A 191 18.04 -10.58 1.27
C GLN A 191 18.44 -9.85 -0.02
N HIS A 192 19.45 -10.37 -0.72
CA HIS A 192 19.83 -9.88 -2.04
C HIS A 192 18.78 -10.19 -3.13
N HIS A 193 17.99 -11.26 -3.02
CA HIS A 193 17.11 -11.67 -4.13
C HIS A 193 15.88 -10.78 -4.39
N TYR A 194 15.44 -9.95 -3.43
CA TYR A 194 14.35 -8.98 -3.68
C TYR A 194 14.84 -7.63 -4.20
N ARG A 195 16.17 -7.40 -4.27
CA ARG A 195 16.72 -6.15 -4.79
C ARG A 195 16.80 -6.08 -6.32
N ASP A 196 16.79 -7.22 -7.01
CA ASP A 196 17.31 -7.27 -8.38
C ASP A 196 16.27 -7.11 -9.50
N MET A 197 14.96 -7.06 -9.20
CA MET A 197 13.96 -6.55 -10.15
C MET A 197 12.77 -5.90 -9.41
N PRO A 198 12.93 -4.66 -8.90
CA PRO A 198 11.74 -3.90 -8.52
C PRO A 198 10.92 -3.68 -9.79
N LEU A 199 9.76 -4.34 -9.88
CA LEU A 199 8.78 -4.00 -10.90
C LEU A 199 8.28 -2.60 -10.55
N ALA A 200 8.88 -1.60 -11.19
CA ALA A 200 8.50 -0.23 -11.01
C ALA A 200 7.28 0.06 -11.87
N VAL A 201 6.20 0.50 -11.23
CA VAL A 201 5.04 1.01 -11.96
C VAL A 201 5.20 2.52 -12.06
N ALA A 202 5.24 3.02 -13.29
CA ALA A 202 5.36 4.45 -13.54
C ALA A 202 4.11 5.17 -13.04
N SER A 203 4.31 6.14 -12.15
CA SER A 203 3.30 7.14 -11.79
C SER A 203 3.12 8.09 -12.97
N LEU A 204 2.26 7.71 -13.91
CA LEU A 204 1.88 8.57 -15.03
C LEU A 204 0.77 9.52 -14.57
N PRO A 205 0.74 10.76 -15.08
CA PRO A 205 -0.37 11.65 -14.82
C PRO A 205 -1.66 11.08 -15.45
N PRO A 206 -2.83 11.40 -14.88
CA PRO A 206 -4.10 11.22 -15.56
C PRO A 206 -4.02 11.79 -16.98
N PRO A 207 -4.59 11.11 -18.00
CA PRO A 207 -4.82 11.74 -19.29
C PRO A 207 -5.56 13.07 -19.06
N LEU A 208 -5.09 14.14 -19.69
CA LEU A 208 -5.84 15.39 -19.69
C LEU A 208 -7.18 15.08 -20.35
N LEU A 209 -8.26 15.08 -19.56
CA LEU A 209 -9.60 15.12 -20.12
C LEU A 209 -9.60 16.38 -20.97
N ARG A 210 -9.63 16.22 -22.30
CA ARG A 210 -9.89 17.34 -23.19
C ARG A 210 -11.22 17.90 -22.71
N GLU A 211 -11.19 19.04 -22.04
CA GLU A 211 -12.39 19.83 -21.82
C GLU A 211 -13.02 19.92 -23.20
N CYS A 212 -14.21 19.35 -23.32
CA CYS A 212 -15.04 19.55 -24.49
C CYS A 212 -15.45 21.02 -24.45
N ASP A 213 -14.51 21.90 -24.81
CA ASP A 213 -14.77 23.31 -25.00
C ASP A 213 -15.91 23.37 -26.01
N GLY A 214 -17.03 23.85 -25.52
CA GLY A 214 -18.26 23.99 -26.27
C GLY A 214 -17.97 24.69 -27.58
N ILE A 215 -18.34 23.99 -28.65
CA ILE A 215 -18.40 24.50 -30.00
C ILE A 215 -19.20 25.80 -30.01
N THR A 216 -18.56 26.90 -30.35
CA THR A 216 -19.14 27.89 -31.26
C THR A 216 -18.20 28.04 -32.46
N GLY A 217 -18.54 27.29 -33.52
CA GLY A 217 -18.26 27.54 -34.94
C GLY A 217 -16.86 28.00 -35.36
N THR A 218 -16.18 27.20 -36.19
CA THR A 218 -16.20 27.34 -37.68
C THR A 218 -15.10 26.45 -38.25
N SER A 219 -15.47 25.70 -39.28
CA SER A 219 -14.70 24.66 -39.97
C SER A 219 -13.30 25.07 -40.43
N ALA A 220 -12.28 24.25 -40.15
CA ALA A 220 -11.22 23.95 -41.10
C ALA A 220 -10.46 22.67 -40.74
N THR A 221 -10.36 21.83 -41.76
CA THR A 221 -9.77 20.50 -41.89
C THR A 221 -8.31 20.42 -41.41
N ALA A 222 -8.00 19.54 -40.46
CA ALA A 222 -6.65 19.01 -40.28
C ALA A 222 -6.67 17.58 -39.72
N THR A 223 -6.28 16.66 -40.59
CA THR A 223 -6.16 15.21 -40.42
C THR A 223 -4.98 14.88 -39.50
N ALA A 224 -5.24 14.46 -38.27
CA ALA A 224 -4.27 13.79 -37.41
C ALA A 224 -4.98 12.78 -36.50
N THR A 225 -5.37 11.65 -37.10
CA THR A 225 -5.99 10.51 -36.44
C THR A 225 -4.94 9.69 -35.69
N MET A 226 -4.41 10.22 -34.59
CA MET A 226 -3.81 9.40 -33.55
C MET A 226 -4.90 9.14 -32.50
N ALA A 227 -5.60 8.02 -32.67
CA ALA A 227 -6.58 7.51 -31.73
C ALA A 227 -5.90 7.29 -30.38
N THR A 228 -5.93 8.33 -29.54
CA THR A 228 -5.62 8.19 -28.12
C THR A 228 -6.82 7.45 -27.56
N ALA A 229 -6.76 6.12 -27.55
CA ALA A 229 -7.75 5.30 -26.87
C ALA A 229 -7.78 5.80 -25.43
N THR A 230 -8.85 6.51 -25.07
CA THR A 230 -9.16 6.86 -23.69
C THR A 230 -9.26 5.54 -22.96
N ALA A 231 -8.17 5.12 -22.34
CA ALA A 231 -8.11 3.87 -21.59
C ALA A 231 -9.06 4.05 -20.40
N MET A 232 -10.32 3.69 -20.61
CA MET A 232 -11.34 3.72 -19.57
C MET A 232 -10.85 2.82 -18.45
N ALA A 233 -10.83 3.34 -17.22
CA ALA A 233 -10.57 2.53 -16.05
C ALA A 233 -11.49 1.29 -16.08
N PRO A 234 -10.96 0.08 -15.83
CA PRO A 234 -11.81 -1.10 -15.75
C PRO A 234 -12.91 -0.84 -14.72
N PRO A 235 -14.18 -1.17 -15.01
CA PRO A 235 -15.25 -0.97 -14.05
C PRO A 235 -14.92 -1.72 -12.75
N PRO A 236 -15.30 -1.18 -11.58
CA PRO A 236 -15.16 -1.90 -10.32
C PRO A 236 -15.81 -3.29 -10.44
N ILE A 237 -15.12 -4.33 -9.98
CA ILE A 237 -15.69 -5.67 -9.99
C ILE A 237 -16.72 -5.69 -8.85
N PRO A 238 -18.01 -5.96 -9.14
CA PRO A 238 -19.02 -6.11 -8.09
C PRO A 238 -18.55 -7.09 -7.02
N ALA A 239 -18.91 -6.85 -5.76
CA ALA A 239 -18.62 -7.82 -4.70
C ALA A 239 -19.16 -9.21 -5.12
N ALA A 240 -18.37 -10.27 -4.96
CA ALA A 240 -18.78 -11.61 -5.40
C ALA A 240 -20.02 -12.14 -4.68
N TYR A 241 -20.35 -11.55 -3.52
CA TYR A 241 -21.49 -11.94 -2.67
C TYR A 241 -22.24 -10.68 -2.18
N PRO A 242 -22.92 -9.94 -3.06
CA PRO A 242 -23.56 -8.68 -2.68
C PRO A 242 -24.70 -8.90 -1.66
N ASP A 243 -25.39 -10.04 -1.74
CA ASP A 243 -26.44 -10.42 -0.79
C ASP A 243 -25.89 -10.75 0.61
N LYS A 244 -24.65 -11.26 0.68
CA LYS A 244 -23.99 -11.61 1.94
C LYS A 244 -23.33 -10.39 2.58
N TYR A 245 -22.70 -9.53 1.76
CA TYR A 245 -21.91 -8.39 2.20
C TYR A 245 -22.39 -7.10 1.53
N PRO A 246 -23.60 -6.61 1.86
CA PRO A 246 -24.23 -5.49 1.13
C PRO A 246 -23.49 -4.16 1.30
N PHE A 247 -22.74 -3.98 2.39
CA PHE A 247 -22.02 -2.75 2.70
C PHE A 247 -20.54 -2.79 2.31
N ARG A 248 -20.07 -3.92 1.77
CA ARG A 248 -18.67 -4.10 1.42
C ARG A 248 -18.32 -3.31 0.16
N ARG A 249 -17.25 -2.53 0.23
CA ARG A 249 -16.72 -1.81 -0.93
C ARG A 249 -16.31 -2.81 -2.03
N PRO A 250 -16.68 -2.58 -3.31
CA PRO A 250 -16.27 -3.44 -4.42
C PRO A 250 -14.74 -3.53 -4.55
N LEU A 251 -14.24 -4.63 -5.10
CA LEU A 251 -12.81 -4.75 -5.41
C LEU A 251 -12.48 -3.82 -6.58
N MET A 252 -11.38 -3.09 -6.45
CA MET A 252 -10.86 -2.22 -7.51
C MET A 252 -9.56 -2.84 -8.07
N PRO A 253 -9.60 -3.55 -9.22
CA PRO A 253 -8.41 -4.25 -9.75
C PRO A 253 -7.25 -3.30 -10.07
N ASN A 254 -7.57 -2.06 -10.42
CA ASN A 254 -6.63 -0.99 -10.70
C ASN A 254 -6.32 -0.12 -9.46
N ILE A 255 -6.51 -0.65 -8.24
CA ILE A 255 -6.28 0.10 -7.00
C ILE A 255 -4.87 0.65 -6.88
N ILE A 256 -3.86 -0.16 -7.20
CA ILE A 256 -2.47 0.27 -7.17
C ILE A 256 -2.26 1.41 -8.15
N ALA A 257 -2.65 1.24 -9.43
CA ALA A 257 -2.54 2.28 -10.45
C ALA A 257 -3.24 3.59 -10.05
N THR A 258 -4.37 3.49 -9.36
CA THR A 258 -5.14 4.63 -8.86
C THR A 258 -4.42 5.35 -7.71
N LEU A 259 -3.95 4.60 -6.71
CA LEU A 259 -3.25 5.15 -5.54
C LEU A 259 -1.88 5.74 -5.88
N ILE A 260 -1.24 5.24 -6.93
CA ILE A 260 0.11 5.68 -7.35
C ILE A 260 0.09 6.71 -8.47
N ALA A 261 -1.10 7.11 -8.93
CA ALA A 261 -1.27 8.09 -9.97
C ALA A 261 -0.46 9.36 -9.65
N ALA A 262 0.27 9.90 -10.64
CA ALA A 262 0.87 11.21 -10.45
C ALA A 262 -0.23 12.28 -10.41
N PRO A 263 -0.01 13.44 -9.76
CA PRO A 263 -0.96 14.54 -9.83
C PRO A 263 -1.19 14.99 -11.28
N ARG A 264 -2.25 15.76 -11.52
CA ARG A 264 -2.50 16.37 -12.84
C ARG A 264 -1.28 17.20 -13.25
N GLY A 265 -0.78 16.99 -14.47
CA GLY A 265 0.46 17.60 -14.96
C GLY A 265 1.74 16.79 -14.67
N GLY A 266 1.65 15.74 -13.84
CA GLY A 266 2.77 14.88 -13.49
C GLY A 266 3.73 15.52 -12.48
N PHE A 267 4.84 14.83 -12.20
CA PHE A 267 5.87 15.38 -11.32
C PHE A 267 6.74 16.40 -12.04
N THR A 268 7.06 17.49 -11.34
CA THR A 268 7.77 18.67 -11.87
C THR A 268 9.17 18.36 -12.38
N THR A 269 9.85 17.34 -11.83
CA THR A 269 11.20 16.96 -12.25
C THR A 269 11.33 15.45 -12.45
N HIS A 270 12.30 15.03 -13.26
CA HIS A 270 12.66 13.63 -13.42
C HIS A 270 13.07 12.99 -12.08
N GLY A 271 13.82 13.71 -11.24
CA GLY A 271 14.24 13.21 -9.93
C GLY A 271 13.06 12.88 -9.01
N VAL A 272 12.06 13.76 -8.95
CA VAL A 272 10.83 13.52 -8.18
C VAL A 272 10.05 12.34 -8.78
N ARG A 273 9.93 12.27 -10.10
CA ARG A 273 9.28 11.14 -10.78
C ARG A 273 9.92 9.79 -10.43
N GLU A 274 11.24 9.71 -10.46
CA GLU A 274 11.98 8.49 -10.11
C GLU A 274 11.79 8.10 -8.64
N ARG A 275 11.81 9.08 -7.73
CA ARG A 275 11.58 8.84 -6.30
C ARG A 275 10.14 8.43 -5.99
N MET A 276 9.18 8.93 -6.77
CA MET A 276 7.75 8.64 -6.63
C MET A 276 7.32 7.34 -7.34
N LYS A 277 8.23 6.59 -7.95
CA LYS A 277 7.93 5.27 -8.52
C LYS A 277 7.42 4.32 -7.46
N HIS A 278 6.31 3.65 -7.77
CA HIS A 278 5.81 2.56 -6.95
C HIS A 278 6.77 1.38 -7.01
N HIS A 279 6.98 0.74 -5.86
CA HIS A 279 7.72 -0.50 -5.78
C HIS A 279 6.81 -1.53 -5.14
N ILE A 280 6.77 -2.73 -5.73
CA ILE A 280 5.90 -3.77 -5.21
C ILE A 280 6.31 -4.19 -3.80
N THR A 281 5.34 -4.25 -2.89
CA THR A 281 5.52 -4.77 -1.54
C THR A 281 4.45 -5.80 -1.17
N GLU A 282 4.59 -6.44 -0.01
CA GLU A 282 3.59 -7.39 0.49
C GLU A 282 2.22 -6.73 0.72
N LEU A 283 2.21 -5.43 1.03
CA LEU A 283 0.99 -4.65 1.21
C LEU A 283 0.12 -4.65 -0.06
N ASP A 284 0.73 -4.54 -1.24
CA ASP A 284 0.02 -4.60 -2.51
C ASP A 284 -0.79 -5.89 -2.66
N GLY A 285 -0.23 -6.99 -2.15
CA GLY A 285 -0.89 -8.28 -2.13
C GLY A 285 -2.20 -8.26 -1.34
N TYR A 286 -2.32 -7.45 -0.29
CA TYR A 286 -3.55 -7.30 0.49
C TYR A 286 -4.61 -6.45 -0.23
N LEU A 287 -4.18 -5.43 -0.99
CA LEU A 287 -5.07 -4.50 -1.68
C LEU A 287 -5.82 -5.15 -2.85
N VAL A 288 -5.31 -6.26 -3.38
CA VAL A 288 -5.87 -6.96 -4.55
C VAL A 288 -6.61 -8.27 -4.20
N LEU A 289 -6.81 -8.57 -2.91
CA LEU A 289 -7.49 -9.79 -2.49
C LEU A 289 -8.99 -9.74 -2.82
N GLY A 290 -9.45 -10.75 -3.56
CA GLY A 290 -10.86 -10.96 -3.88
C GLY A 290 -11.64 -11.62 -2.74
N ASP A 291 -12.96 -11.43 -2.77
CA ASP A 291 -13.90 -12.02 -1.81
C ASP A 291 -13.78 -13.55 -1.75
N GLU A 292 -13.70 -14.22 -2.90
CA GLU A 292 -13.60 -15.68 -3.01
C GLU A 292 -12.35 -16.23 -2.32
N GLN A 293 -11.22 -15.55 -2.49
CA GLN A 293 -9.95 -15.97 -1.90
C GLN A 293 -9.99 -15.89 -0.37
N VAL A 294 -10.59 -14.82 0.17
CA VAL A 294 -10.74 -14.62 1.62
C VAL A 294 -11.79 -15.57 2.20
N GLU A 295 -12.87 -15.83 1.46
CA GLU A 295 -13.90 -16.80 1.86
C GLU A 295 -13.35 -18.23 1.93
N GLY A 296 -12.30 -18.56 1.17
CA GLY A 296 -11.60 -19.84 1.25
C GLY A 296 -10.64 -19.98 2.46
N TRP A 297 -10.44 -18.93 3.27
CA TRP A 297 -9.51 -19.00 4.41
C TRP A 297 -10.14 -19.62 5.66
N SER A 298 -9.34 -20.32 6.46
CA SER A 298 -9.75 -20.68 7.83
C SER A 298 -9.94 -19.41 8.68
N ILE A 299 -10.67 -19.52 9.79
CA ILE A 299 -10.91 -18.39 10.69
C ILE A 299 -9.60 -17.88 11.31
N GLU A 300 -8.68 -18.77 11.67
CA GLU A 300 -7.38 -18.45 12.25
C GLU A 300 -6.52 -17.70 11.23
N LYS A 301 -6.51 -18.16 9.97
CA LYS A 301 -5.79 -17.48 8.88
C LYS A 301 -6.38 -16.11 8.60
N LEU A 302 -7.71 -15.99 8.55
CA LEU A 302 -8.41 -14.72 8.35
C LEU A 302 -8.06 -13.73 9.48
N LYS A 303 -8.14 -14.17 10.74
CA LYS A 303 -7.79 -13.36 11.90
C LYS A 303 -6.34 -12.91 11.88
N MET A 304 -5.40 -13.83 11.64
CA MET A 304 -3.97 -13.50 11.49
C MET A 304 -3.74 -12.47 10.38
N LYS A 305 -4.35 -12.66 9.20
CA LYS A 305 -4.24 -11.71 8.08
C LYS A 305 -4.87 -10.35 8.39
N THR A 306 -5.94 -10.33 9.18
CA THR A 306 -6.58 -9.10 9.67
C THR A 306 -5.68 -8.35 10.64
N CYS A 307 -5.06 -9.03 11.61
CA CYS A 307 -4.05 -8.41 12.48
C CYS A 307 -2.91 -7.78 11.68
N VAL A 308 -2.39 -8.48 10.68
CA VAL A 308 -1.30 -7.95 9.83
C VAL A 308 -1.75 -6.72 9.03
N ALA A 309 -2.95 -6.74 8.46
CA ALA A 309 -3.51 -5.58 7.75
C ALA A 309 -3.69 -4.37 8.68
N LEU A 310 -4.18 -4.60 9.91
CA LEU A 310 -4.34 -3.56 10.94
C LEU A 310 -3.00 -2.96 11.36
N LEU A 311 -1.97 -3.78 11.51
CA LEU A 311 -0.60 -3.33 11.79
C LEU A 311 -0.06 -2.46 10.66
N TYR A 312 -0.25 -2.86 9.40
CA TYR A 312 0.14 -2.04 8.25
C TYR A 312 -0.58 -0.68 8.26
N TRP A 313 -1.87 -0.68 8.57
CA TRP A 313 -2.67 0.54 8.64
C TRP A 313 -2.23 1.47 9.77
N GLN A 314 -2.06 0.96 10.99
CA GLN A 314 -1.54 1.72 12.13
C GLN A 314 -0.21 2.37 11.78
N TRP A 315 0.68 1.58 11.22
CA TRP A 315 2.02 2.03 10.93
C TRP A 315 2.04 3.10 9.82
N LEU A 316 1.19 2.98 8.78
CA LEU A 316 0.97 4.05 7.81
C LEU A 316 0.41 5.33 8.46
N ARG A 317 -0.61 5.21 9.31
CA ARG A 317 -1.22 6.35 10.01
C ARG A 317 -0.22 7.09 10.90
N ARG A 318 0.64 6.34 11.61
CA ARG A 318 1.74 6.93 12.38
C ARG A 318 2.71 7.70 11.48
N ASN A 319 3.08 7.13 10.34
CA ASN A 319 4.00 7.79 9.42
C ASN A 319 3.40 9.05 8.80
N ASN A 320 2.09 9.05 8.51
CA ASN A 320 1.40 10.25 8.04
C ASN A 320 1.47 11.36 9.08
N GLY A 321 1.24 11.05 10.36
CA GLY A 321 1.41 12.02 11.45
C GLY A 321 2.83 12.58 11.53
N VAL A 322 3.86 11.72 11.41
CA VAL A 322 5.26 12.19 11.38
C VAL A 322 5.53 13.11 10.18
N LEU A 323 5.02 12.78 8.99
CA LEU A 323 5.17 13.64 7.82
C LEU A 323 4.43 14.97 7.98
N GLU A 324 3.26 14.97 8.62
CA GLU A 324 2.51 16.18 8.92
C GLU A 324 3.27 17.09 9.89
N ASP A 325 3.81 16.53 10.98
CA ASP A 325 4.64 17.25 11.94
C ASP A 325 5.87 17.87 11.25
N MET A 326 6.55 17.10 10.39
CA MET A 326 7.67 17.62 9.59
C MET A 326 7.24 18.71 8.60
N GLU A 327 6.03 18.63 8.04
CA GLU A 327 5.49 19.68 7.15
C GLU A 327 5.35 21.01 7.88
N VAL A 328 4.90 20.97 9.15
CA VAL A 328 4.77 22.15 10.02
C VAL A 328 6.14 22.78 10.30
N CYS A 329 7.17 21.96 10.55
CA CYS A 329 8.55 22.41 10.73
C CYS A 329 9.27 22.77 9.41
N GLY A 330 8.54 22.94 8.30
CA GLY A 330 9.11 23.32 7.01
C GLY A 330 10.08 22.29 6.42
N TRP A 331 10.04 21.05 6.91
CA TRP A 331 10.97 19.97 6.56
C TRP A 331 12.44 20.29 6.87
N GLU A 332 12.72 21.21 7.80
CA GLU A 332 14.08 21.64 8.13
C GLU A 332 14.93 20.50 8.70
N GLU A 333 14.33 19.58 9.45
CA GLU A 333 14.97 18.37 10.01
C GLU A 333 15.50 17.40 8.95
N LEU A 334 15.04 17.54 7.70
CA LEU A 334 15.48 16.75 6.56
C LEU A 334 16.64 17.42 5.79
N GLU A 335 17.06 18.63 6.17
CA GLU A 335 18.22 19.28 5.57
C GLU A 335 19.53 18.66 6.06
N GLY A 336 20.53 18.62 5.17
CA GLY A 336 21.85 18.04 5.46
C GLY A 336 22.07 16.66 4.83
N ARG A 337 23.18 16.03 5.22
CA ARG A 337 23.50 14.66 4.77
C ARG A 337 22.69 13.64 5.58
N ALA A 338 22.49 12.45 5.03
CA ALA A 338 21.72 11.39 5.72
C ALA A 338 22.32 11.00 7.08
N ASP A 339 23.64 11.15 7.26
CA ASP A 339 24.36 10.95 8.53
C ASP A 339 24.19 12.10 9.53
N GLU A 340 23.71 13.27 9.08
CA GLU A 340 23.48 14.46 9.90
C GLU A 340 22.00 14.62 10.28
N CYS A 341 21.09 13.97 9.57
CA CYS A 341 19.67 14.01 9.91
C CYS A 341 19.40 13.22 11.19
N GLU A 342 19.00 13.94 12.24
CA GLU A 342 18.78 13.41 13.59
C GLU A 342 17.78 12.26 13.60
N TRP A 343 16.78 12.30 12.72
CA TRP A 343 15.76 11.26 12.61
C TRP A 343 16.35 9.89 12.24
N PHE A 344 17.29 9.85 11.27
CA PHE A 344 18.04 8.62 10.96
C PHE A 344 18.98 8.22 12.08
N ALA A 345 19.69 9.21 12.64
CA ALA A 345 20.63 8.95 13.71
C ALA A 345 19.93 8.34 14.94
N ASP A 346 18.74 8.82 15.28
CA ASP A 346 17.90 8.33 16.38
C ASP A 346 17.41 6.90 16.12
N GLU A 347 16.97 6.59 14.90
CA GLU A 347 16.52 5.23 14.57
C GLU A 347 17.67 4.23 14.54
N VAL A 348 18.81 4.59 13.95
CA VAL A 348 20.05 3.79 13.99
C VAL A 348 20.49 3.57 15.43
N ARG A 349 20.45 4.60 16.29
CA ARG A 349 20.75 4.48 17.72
C ARG A 349 19.78 3.55 18.44
N ARG A 350 18.46 3.63 18.16
CA ARG A 350 17.45 2.73 18.73
C ARG A 350 17.64 1.28 18.28
N ALA A 351 17.93 1.06 17.00
CA ALA A 351 18.21 -0.27 16.45
C ALA A 351 19.48 -0.89 17.08
N ALA A 352 20.55 -0.10 17.20
CA ALA A 352 21.79 -0.50 17.86
C ALA A 352 21.54 -0.86 19.34
N ALA A 353 20.79 -0.03 20.07
CA ALA A 353 20.46 -0.26 21.48
C ALA A 353 19.61 -1.53 21.69
N GLY A 354 18.65 -1.81 20.80
CA GLY A 354 17.83 -3.01 20.85
C GLY A 354 18.58 -4.31 20.55
N SER A 355 19.68 -4.24 19.77
CA SER A 355 20.49 -5.40 19.40
C SER A 355 21.45 -5.88 20.50
N GLY A 356 21.83 -5.00 21.44
CA GLY A 356 22.83 -5.28 22.47
C GLY A 356 22.34 -6.11 23.67
N GLY A 357 21.04 -6.38 23.78
CA GLY A 357 20.41 -7.01 24.95
C GLY A 357 20.28 -8.54 24.91
N LYS A 358 20.77 -9.23 23.86
CA LYS A 358 20.76 -10.70 23.78
C LYS A 358 22.20 -11.22 23.85
N LYS A 359 22.68 -11.46 25.06
CA LYS A 359 23.86 -12.31 25.32
C LYS A 359 23.43 -13.58 26.03
#